data_AF-A0A7L2YD38-F1
#
_entry.id   AF-A0A7L2YD38-F1
#
_cell.length_a   1.000
_cell.length_b   1.000
_cell.length_c   1.000
_cell.angle_alpha   90.00
_cell.angle_beta   90.00
_cell.angle_gamma   90.00
#
_symmetry.space_group_name_H-M   'P 1'
#
loop_
_entity.id
_entity.type
_entity.pdbx_description
1 polymer ?
#
loop_
_entity_poly.entity_id
_entity_poly.type
_entity_poly.pdbx_seq_one_letter_code
_entity_poly.pdbx_strand_id
1 'polypeptide(L)'
;MADLELFGAQPAAATGDNGVLDEADEDPAAAFLAQQENEIAGIENDEGYDILEDGEVPKDLDLGTHGGTVCHVQITLLFLPFKQRNGPTSYVAISEVDRLQSEPESIRKWREEQKERLEQLDANSRKQESEWKEKAIKELEEWYARQEEKLQKTKASNRAAEEAFVNDAEDVFPGTEWERVAQLCDFNPKSSKQAKDVSRMRSVLISLKQAPLVR
;
A
#
# COMPACT_ATOMS: atom_id res chain seq x y z
N MET A 1 -57.26 15.77 -10.42
CA MET A 1 -58.24 16.36 -11.36
C MET A 1 -57.46 16.60 -12.65
N ALA A 2 -57.58 15.68 -13.60
CA ALA A 2 -58.20 15.93 -14.92
C ALA A 2 -57.42 17.03 -15.67
N ASP A 3 -56.66 16.70 -16.71
CA ASP A 3 -57.30 16.56 -18.02
C ASP A 3 -56.69 15.50 -18.94
N LEU A 4 -57.59 14.91 -19.73
CA LEU A 4 -57.45 13.78 -20.62
C LEU A 4 -57.66 14.30 -22.06
N GLU A 5 -56.63 14.11 -22.89
CA GLU A 5 -56.67 13.85 -24.34
C GLU A 5 -57.33 14.81 -25.33
N LEU A 6 -56.57 15.16 -26.40
CA LEU A 6 -57.15 15.19 -27.75
C LEU A 6 -56.10 15.04 -28.88
N PHE A 7 -55.99 13.80 -29.39
CA PHE A 7 -55.99 13.42 -30.82
C PHE A 7 -54.81 13.75 -31.75
N GLY A 8 -54.29 12.71 -32.43
CA GLY A 8 -53.76 12.86 -33.80
C GLY A 8 -52.71 11.87 -34.31
N ALA A 9 -53.16 10.69 -34.75
CA ALA A 9 -52.61 9.88 -35.87
C ALA A 9 -51.19 9.25 -35.80
N GLN A 10 -51.17 7.92 -35.75
CA GLN A 10 -50.14 7.01 -36.31
C GLN A 10 -50.40 6.80 -37.83
N PRO A 11 -49.44 6.40 -38.69
CA PRO A 11 -48.83 5.07 -38.61
C PRO A 11 -47.37 4.86 -39.13
N ALA A 12 -46.79 3.76 -38.64
CA ALA A 12 -45.93 2.75 -39.29
C ALA A 12 -44.81 3.14 -40.30
N ALA A 13 -43.59 2.62 -40.09
CA ALA A 13 -43.19 1.35 -40.72
C ALA A 13 -41.70 0.98 -40.48
N ALA A 14 -41.51 -0.31 -40.23
CA ALA A 14 -40.44 -1.18 -40.72
C ALA A 14 -38.99 -0.95 -40.25
N THR A 15 -38.66 -1.62 -39.15
CA THR A 15 -37.37 -2.32 -38.99
C THR A 15 -37.31 -3.49 -39.99
N GLY A 16 -36.55 -3.33 -41.08
CA GLY A 16 -35.91 -4.45 -41.79
C GLY A 16 -34.48 -4.52 -41.27
N ASP A 17 -34.05 -5.57 -40.58
CA ASP A 17 -33.65 -6.87 -41.14
C ASP A 17 -32.92 -6.77 -42.48
N ASN A 18 -31.59 -6.67 -42.38
CA ASN A 18 -30.65 -7.34 -43.26
C ASN A 18 -29.38 -7.56 -42.43
N GLY A 19 -29.14 -8.83 -42.10
CA GLY A 19 -28.05 -9.24 -41.24
C GLY A 19 -26.66 -9.23 -41.90
N VAL A 20 -25.70 -9.59 -41.04
CA VAL A 20 -24.40 -10.20 -41.34
C VAL A 20 -23.48 -9.23 -42.09
N LEU A 21 -22.49 -8.61 -41.44
CA LEU A 21 -21.30 -9.24 -40.86
C LEU A 21 -20.81 -8.40 -39.66
N ASP A 22 -21.09 -8.88 -38.44
CA ASP A 22 -20.36 -8.46 -37.24
C ASP A 22 -19.21 -9.46 -37.09
N GLU A 23 -18.16 -9.24 -37.89
CA GLU A 23 -16.89 -9.92 -37.74
C GLU A 23 -15.92 -8.81 -37.36
N ALA A 24 -15.83 -8.58 -36.06
CA ALA A 24 -14.63 -7.98 -35.51
C ALA A 24 -13.49 -8.88 -36.00
N ASP A 25 -12.77 -8.43 -37.03
CA ASP A 25 -11.42 -8.91 -37.33
C ASP A 25 -10.56 -8.50 -36.12
N GLU A 26 -10.78 -9.17 -34.99
CA GLU A 26 -9.85 -9.22 -33.89
C GLU A 26 -8.63 -9.91 -34.45
N ASP A 27 -7.66 -9.09 -34.85
CA ASP A 27 -6.33 -9.51 -35.25
C ASP A 27 -5.89 -10.60 -34.25
N PRO A 28 -5.54 -11.82 -34.71
CA PRO A 28 -5.09 -12.88 -33.80
C PRO A 28 -3.91 -12.42 -32.93
N ALA A 29 -3.16 -11.40 -33.35
CA ALA A 29 -2.15 -10.73 -32.52
C ALA A 29 -2.75 -9.87 -31.39
N ALA A 30 -3.88 -9.20 -31.60
CA ALA A 30 -4.60 -8.45 -30.57
C ALA A 30 -5.22 -9.38 -29.52
N ALA A 31 -5.79 -10.51 -29.92
CA ALA A 31 -6.27 -11.53 -29.00
C ALA A 31 -5.13 -12.13 -28.15
N PHE A 32 -3.95 -12.33 -28.74
CA PHE A 32 -2.76 -12.79 -28.02
C PHE A 32 -2.21 -11.76 -27.03
N LEU A 33 -2.20 -10.47 -27.41
CA LEU A 33 -1.78 -9.38 -26.51
C LEU A 33 -2.77 -9.20 -25.35
N ALA A 34 -4.08 -9.27 -25.62
CA ALA A 34 -5.10 -9.23 -24.57
C ALA A 34 -5.01 -10.45 -23.63
N GLN A 35 -4.70 -11.62 -24.17
CA GLN A 35 -4.44 -12.83 -23.38
C GLN A 35 -3.20 -12.67 -22.50
N GLN A 36 -2.09 -12.11 -23.03
CA GLN A 36 -0.89 -11.82 -22.25
C GLN A 36 -1.10 -10.72 -21.20
N GLU A 37 -1.88 -9.68 -21.50
CA GLU A 37 -2.25 -8.64 -20.52
C GLU A 37 -3.08 -9.23 -19.38
N ASN A 38 -4.01 -10.13 -19.67
CA ASN A 38 -4.83 -10.80 -18.65
C ASN A 38 -4.00 -11.83 -17.84
N GLU A 39 -3.02 -12.50 -18.47
CA GLU A 39 -2.06 -13.38 -17.79
C GLU A 39 -1.13 -12.60 -16.85
N ILE A 40 -0.66 -11.40 -17.25
CA ILE A 40 0.13 -10.49 -16.40
C ILE A 40 -0.71 -9.90 -15.26
N ALA A 41 -1.96 -9.49 -15.53
CA ALA A 41 -2.88 -8.98 -14.51
C ALA A 41 -3.25 -10.03 -13.44
N GLY A 42 -3.15 -11.32 -13.78
CA GLY A 42 -3.27 -12.43 -12.83
C GLY A 42 -2.09 -12.54 -11.87
N ILE A 43 -0.88 -12.11 -12.26
CA ILE A 43 0.33 -12.13 -11.42
C ILE A 43 0.35 -10.92 -10.47
N GLU A 44 -0.24 -9.79 -10.84
CA GLU A 44 -0.34 -8.60 -9.98
C GLU A 44 -1.34 -8.78 -8.81
N ASN A 45 -2.29 -9.71 -8.93
CA ASN A 45 -3.22 -10.08 -7.85
C ASN A 45 -2.92 -11.43 -7.19
N ASP A 46 -1.83 -12.12 -7.56
CA ASP A 46 -1.46 -13.38 -6.92
C ASP A 46 -0.69 -13.06 -5.63
N GLU A 47 -1.25 -13.46 -4.49
CA GLU A 47 -0.74 -13.30 -3.11
C GLU A 47 0.62 -14.03 -2.87
N GLY A 48 1.33 -14.40 -3.94
CA GLY A 48 2.60 -15.13 -3.91
C GLY A 48 3.84 -14.30 -3.60
N TYR A 49 3.72 -12.96 -3.51
CA TYR A 49 4.82 -12.09 -3.06
C TYR A 49 4.89 -11.93 -1.52
N ASP A 50 3.98 -12.54 -0.76
CA ASP A 50 4.02 -12.57 0.71
C ASP A 50 4.96 -13.65 1.29
N ILE A 51 5.69 -14.40 0.45
CA ILE A 51 6.59 -15.50 0.88
C ILE A 51 7.89 -15.03 1.56
N LEU A 52 8.19 -13.72 1.61
CA LEU A 52 9.44 -13.23 2.19
C LEU A 52 9.33 -12.77 3.66
N GLU A 53 8.18 -12.91 4.33
CA GLU A 53 8.05 -12.52 5.75
C GLU A 53 8.67 -13.56 6.73
N ASP A 54 8.83 -14.83 6.33
CA ASP A 54 9.33 -15.90 7.23
C ASP A 54 10.65 -16.59 6.81
N GLY A 55 11.30 -16.16 5.71
CA GLY A 55 12.69 -16.55 5.43
C GLY A 55 12.97 -18.04 5.13
N GLU A 56 11.99 -18.82 4.63
CA GLU A 56 12.25 -20.16 4.09
C GLU A 56 12.32 -20.16 2.55
N VAL A 57 13.44 -20.68 2.03
CA VAL A 57 13.67 -20.88 0.58
C VAL A 57 13.01 -22.19 0.14
N PRO A 58 12.22 -22.21 -0.96
CA PRO A 58 11.64 -23.44 -1.50
C PRO A 58 12.72 -24.47 -1.88
N LYS A 59 12.43 -25.74 -1.60
CA LYS A 59 13.33 -26.90 -1.77
C LYS A 59 13.69 -27.23 -3.23
N ASP A 60 13.17 -26.48 -4.20
CA ASP A 60 13.36 -26.73 -5.64
C ASP A 60 14.64 -26.10 -6.22
N LEU A 61 15.46 -25.44 -5.40
CA LEU A 61 16.75 -24.83 -5.78
C LEU A 61 17.99 -25.68 -5.42
N ASP A 62 17.82 -26.94 -5.01
CA ASP A 62 18.94 -27.87 -4.79
C ASP A 62 19.46 -28.42 -6.13
N LEU A 63 20.26 -27.62 -6.85
CA LEU A 63 21.03 -28.08 -8.00
C LEU A 63 22.27 -28.84 -7.50
N GLY A 64 22.01 -30.10 -7.15
CA GLY A 64 23.01 -31.11 -6.83
C GLY A 64 24.07 -31.26 -7.92
N THR A 65 25.31 -31.32 -7.45
CA THR A 65 26.53 -31.58 -8.21
C THR A 65 26.46 -32.92 -8.95
N HIS A 66 26.32 -32.91 -10.28
CA HIS A 66 26.70 -34.03 -11.13
C HIS A 66 27.37 -33.54 -12.42
N GLY A 67 28.65 -33.91 -12.59
CA GLY A 67 29.42 -33.65 -13.79
C GLY A 67 28.91 -34.43 -15.01
N GLY A 68 29.09 -33.85 -16.19
CA GLY A 68 28.75 -34.50 -17.46
C GLY A 68 28.90 -33.58 -18.67
N THR A 69 30.14 -33.44 -19.14
CA THR A 69 30.60 -33.28 -20.53
C THR A 69 29.62 -32.83 -21.64
N VAL A 70 29.94 -31.65 -22.19
CA VAL A 70 29.91 -31.17 -23.60
C VAL A 70 29.15 -31.99 -24.67
N CYS A 71 28.31 -31.32 -25.47
CA CYS A 71 28.12 -31.61 -26.90
C CYS A 71 27.90 -30.31 -27.69
N HIS A 72 28.96 -29.87 -28.38
CA HIS A 72 28.98 -28.84 -29.43
C HIS A 72 28.51 -29.46 -30.76
N VAL A 73 28.14 -28.61 -31.71
CA VAL A 73 27.92 -28.87 -33.16
C VAL A 73 26.53 -29.42 -33.57
N GLN A 74 25.70 -28.56 -34.21
CA GLN A 74 25.26 -28.71 -35.62
C GLN A 74 24.22 -27.62 -36.01
N ILE A 75 24.64 -26.34 -36.09
CA ILE A 75 23.87 -25.28 -36.77
C ILE A 75 24.74 -24.70 -37.87
N THR A 76 25.00 -25.48 -38.92
CA THR A 76 25.53 -24.95 -40.18
C THR A 76 25.31 -26.00 -41.26
N LEU A 77 24.35 -25.79 -42.16
CA LEU A 77 24.36 -26.26 -43.58
C LEU A 77 22.96 -26.32 -44.21
N LEU A 78 22.12 -25.30 -44.08
CA LEU A 78 21.09 -25.10 -45.09
C LEU A 78 20.79 -23.60 -45.15
N PHE A 79 21.25 -22.97 -46.24
CA PHE A 79 20.83 -21.68 -46.83
C PHE A 79 22.04 -20.96 -47.45
N LEU A 80 22.39 -21.36 -48.67
CA LEU A 80 23.15 -20.51 -49.60
C LEU A 80 22.39 -20.52 -50.94
N PRO A 81 21.70 -19.43 -51.32
CA PRO A 81 21.20 -19.30 -52.67
C PRO A 81 22.36 -18.94 -53.61
N PHE A 82 22.47 -19.72 -54.68
CA PHE A 82 23.34 -19.51 -55.83
C PHE A 82 23.02 -18.16 -56.51
N LYS A 83 24.01 -17.27 -56.67
CA LYS A 83 23.87 -16.06 -57.50
C LYS A 83 25.04 -15.91 -58.47
N GLN A 84 24.69 -15.87 -59.76
CA GLN A 84 25.58 -15.75 -60.89
C GLN A 84 26.39 -14.45 -60.87
N ARG A 85 27.61 -14.58 -61.40
CA ARG A 85 28.73 -13.65 -61.32
C ARG A 85 28.68 -12.63 -62.46
N ASN A 86 28.31 -11.39 -62.16
CA ASN A 86 28.73 -10.16 -62.84
C ASN A 86 28.87 -9.08 -61.76
N GLY A 87 30.10 -8.70 -61.43
CA GLY A 87 30.39 -7.85 -60.27
C GLY A 87 29.97 -6.39 -60.49
N PRO A 88 29.40 -5.70 -59.48
CA PRO A 88 29.15 -4.27 -59.54
C PRO A 88 30.48 -3.50 -59.70
N THR A 89 30.47 -2.42 -60.48
CA THR A 89 31.60 -1.48 -60.58
C THR A 89 32.02 -1.03 -59.17
N SER A 90 33.34 -0.88 -58.94
CA SER A 90 33.96 -0.53 -57.64
C SER A 90 33.23 0.62 -56.93
N TYR A 91 32.77 1.62 -57.68
CA TYR A 91 32.01 2.75 -57.15
C TYR A 91 30.63 2.35 -56.57
N VAL A 92 29.91 1.44 -57.23
CA VAL A 92 28.59 0.94 -56.76
C VAL A 92 28.75 0.12 -55.49
N ALA A 93 29.77 -0.75 -55.43
CA ALA A 93 30.07 -1.53 -54.23
C ALA A 93 30.43 -0.65 -53.02
N ILE A 94 31.21 0.42 -53.22
CA ILE A 94 31.59 1.36 -52.15
C ILE A 94 30.36 2.16 -51.68
N SER A 95 29.51 2.63 -52.61
CA SER A 95 28.28 3.36 -52.24
C SER A 95 27.24 2.49 -51.55
N GLU A 96 27.15 1.20 -51.87
CA GLU A 96 26.28 0.26 -51.17
C GLU A 96 26.80 -0.06 -49.76
N VAL A 97 28.12 -0.18 -49.58
CA VAL A 97 28.72 -0.29 -48.25
C VAL A 97 28.47 0.97 -47.42
N ASP A 98 28.61 2.16 -48.01
CA ASP A 98 28.36 3.44 -47.33
C ASP A 98 26.87 3.61 -46.98
N ARG A 99 25.96 3.20 -47.87
CA ARG A 99 24.50 3.18 -47.62
C ARG A 99 24.07 2.15 -46.57
N LEU A 100 24.86 1.09 -46.39
CA LEU A 100 24.66 0.08 -45.34
C LEU A 100 25.29 0.50 -44.01
N GLN A 101 26.36 1.31 -44.04
CA GLN A 101 27.01 1.88 -42.85
C GLN A 101 26.30 3.15 -42.36
N SER A 102 25.66 3.92 -43.24
CA SER A 102 24.80 5.04 -42.88
C SER A 102 23.51 4.48 -42.29
N GLU A 103 23.42 4.45 -40.96
CA GLU A 103 22.14 4.20 -40.31
C GLU A 103 21.12 5.22 -40.84
N PRO A 104 19.94 4.79 -41.35
CA PRO A 104 18.90 5.70 -41.77
C PRO A 104 18.57 6.69 -40.64
N GLU A 105 18.44 7.98 -40.98
CA GLU A 105 18.11 9.04 -40.01
C GLU A 105 16.82 8.73 -39.21
N SER A 106 15.90 7.94 -39.76
CA SER A 106 14.71 7.45 -39.05
C SER A 106 15.04 6.49 -37.91
N ILE A 107 16.01 5.58 -38.09
CA ILE A 107 16.46 4.64 -37.06
C ILE A 107 17.26 5.38 -35.99
N ARG A 108 18.05 6.40 -36.36
CA ARG A 108 18.74 7.26 -35.40
C ARG A 108 17.76 7.98 -34.49
N LYS A 109 16.77 8.67 -35.08
CA LYS A 109 15.70 9.34 -34.33
C LYS A 109 14.95 8.37 -33.43
N TRP A 110 14.61 7.19 -33.93
CA TRP A 110 13.95 6.17 -33.12
C TRP A 110 14.80 5.70 -31.93
N ARG A 111 16.11 5.47 -32.11
CA ARG A 111 17.00 5.12 -30.98
C ARG A 111 17.12 6.24 -29.96
N GLU A 112 17.20 7.48 -30.41
CA GLU A 112 17.24 8.65 -29.54
C GLU A 112 15.93 8.79 -28.75
N GLU A 113 14.77 8.67 -29.41
CA GLU A 113 13.44 8.69 -28.77
C GLU A 113 13.24 7.52 -27.78
N GLN A 114 13.66 6.30 -28.13
CA GLN A 114 13.58 5.15 -27.22
C GLN A 114 14.49 5.30 -26.02
N LYS A 115 15.73 5.79 -26.24
CA LYS A 115 16.67 6.06 -25.16
C LYS A 115 16.12 7.14 -24.22
N GLU A 116 15.57 8.22 -24.77
CA GLU A 116 14.95 9.27 -23.99
C GLU A 116 13.74 8.76 -23.19
N ARG A 117 12.87 7.96 -23.81
CA ARG A 117 11.72 7.36 -23.12
C ARG A 117 12.15 6.45 -21.97
N LEU A 118 13.20 5.65 -22.16
CA LEU A 118 13.74 4.79 -21.12
C LEU A 118 14.35 5.61 -19.98
N GLU A 119 15.11 6.65 -20.31
CA GLU A 119 15.69 7.56 -19.31
C GLU A 119 14.60 8.30 -18.51
N GLN A 120 13.50 8.69 -19.15
CA GLN A 120 12.33 9.26 -18.48
C GLN A 120 11.67 8.27 -17.53
N LEU A 121 11.55 6.99 -17.91
CA LEU A 121 10.98 5.94 -17.06
C LEU A 121 11.89 5.67 -15.85
N ASP A 122 13.20 5.55 -16.06
CA ASP A 122 14.20 5.38 -14.99
C ASP A 122 14.23 6.60 -14.05
N ALA A 123 14.04 7.80 -14.58
CA ALA A 123 13.95 9.03 -13.78
C ALA A 123 12.65 9.06 -12.96
N ASN A 124 11.54 8.61 -13.52
CA ASN A 124 10.25 8.54 -12.81
C ASN A 124 10.31 7.50 -11.68
N SER A 125 10.80 6.30 -11.98
CA SER A 125 11.01 5.24 -10.98
C SER A 125 11.88 5.72 -9.81
N ARG A 126 13.03 6.37 -10.10
CA ARG A 126 13.89 6.94 -9.06
C ARG A 126 13.20 8.00 -8.21
N LYS A 127 12.36 8.84 -8.82
CA LYS A 127 11.56 9.85 -8.09
C LYS A 127 10.55 9.19 -7.17
N GLN A 128 9.77 8.23 -7.67
CA GLN A 128 8.78 7.52 -6.86
C GLN A 128 9.45 6.79 -5.68
N GLU A 129 10.58 6.13 -5.91
CA GLU A 129 11.34 5.51 -4.83
C GLU A 129 11.79 6.53 -3.77
N SER A 130 12.31 7.69 -4.19
CA SER A 130 12.71 8.74 -3.25
C SER A 130 11.53 9.29 -2.47
N GLU A 131 10.39 9.52 -3.12
CA GLU A 131 9.17 10.02 -2.49
C GLU A 131 8.60 9.00 -1.50
N TRP A 132 8.62 7.71 -1.82
CA TRP A 132 8.19 6.65 -0.90
C TRP A 132 9.14 6.49 0.28
N LYS A 133 10.46 6.60 0.07
CA LYS A 133 11.45 6.59 1.15
C LYS A 133 11.24 7.79 2.08
N GLU A 134 11.09 8.99 1.53
CA GLU A 134 10.83 10.21 2.31
C GLU A 134 9.51 10.12 3.07
N LYS A 135 8.46 9.58 2.45
CA LYS A 135 7.17 9.38 3.12
C LYS A 135 7.27 8.39 4.27
N ALA A 136 7.97 7.27 4.09
CA ALA A 136 8.19 6.28 5.14
C ALA A 136 9.01 6.85 6.31
N ILE A 137 10.07 7.62 6.01
CA ILE A 137 10.87 8.31 7.03
C ILE A 137 10.01 9.30 7.81
N LYS A 138 9.23 10.13 7.12
CA LYS A 138 8.36 11.12 7.75
C LYS A 138 7.30 10.47 8.65
N GLU A 139 6.70 9.37 8.21
CA GLU A 139 5.71 8.64 9.01
C GLU A 139 6.34 8.05 10.27
N LEU A 140 7.57 7.53 10.17
CA LEU A 140 8.31 7.01 11.30
C LEU A 140 8.66 8.13 12.30
N GLU A 141 9.15 9.27 11.81
CA GLU A 141 9.41 10.46 12.63
C GLU A 141 8.14 10.97 13.33
N GLU A 142 7.01 11.03 12.61
CA GLU A 142 5.72 11.42 13.19
C GLU A 142 5.22 10.42 14.23
N TRP A 143 5.47 9.12 14.04
CA TRP A 143 5.17 8.11 15.06
C TRP A 143 5.99 8.33 16.32
N TYR A 144 7.31 8.55 16.20
CA TYR A 144 8.16 8.84 17.36
C TYR A 144 7.74 10.13 18.07
N ALA A 145 7.42 11.18 17.33
CA ALA A 145 6.93 12.44 17.89
C ALA A 145 5.63 12.24 18.69
N ARG A 146 4.66 11.50 18.15
CA ARG A 146 3.40 11.16 18.84
C ARG A 146 3.63 10.30 20.07
N GLN A 147 4.55 9.35 20.02
CA GLN A 147 4.90 8.53 21.20
C GLN A 147 5.53 9.38 22.30
N GLU A 148 6.48 10.25 21.94
CA GLU A 148 7.13 11.12 22.91
C GLU A 148 6.13 12.11 23.53
N GLU A 149 5.24 12.71 22.73
CA GLU A 149 4.17 13.57 23.23
C GLU A 149 3.28 12.81 24.23
N LYS A 150 2.84 11.60 23.88
CA LYS A 150 2.04 10.75 24.77
C LYS A 150 2.77 10.46 26.07
N LEU A 151 4.05 10.09 25.99
CA LEU A 151 4.89 9.82 27.15
C LEU A 151 5.04 11.07 28.04
N GLN A 152 5.31 12.22 27.44
CA GLN A 152 5.44 13.49 28.16
C GLN A 152 4.13 13.92 28.81
N LYS A 153 3.00 13.73 28.13
CA LYS A 153 1.67 13.97 28.69
C LYS A 153 1.39 13.06 29.88
N THR A 154 1.72 11.77 29.80
CA THR A 154 1.58 10.84 30.92
C THR A 154 2.49 11.24 32.09
N LYS A 155 3.76 11.56 31.83
CA LYS A 155 4.71 12.04 32.86
C LYS A 155 4.19 13.32 33.52
N ALA A 156 3.71 14.29 32.75
CA ALA A 156 3.16 15.54 33.26
C ALA A 156 1.89 15.32 34.08
N SER A 157 0.98 14.45 33.62
CA SER A 157 -0.22 14.08 34.37
C SER A 157 0.12 13.40 35.70
N ASN A 158 1.11 12.51 35.73
CA ASN A 158 1.54 11.85 36.95
C ASN A 158 2.20 12.85 37.93
N ARG A 159 3.03 13.77 37.43
CA ARG A 159 3.60 14.84 38.27
C ARG A 159 2.52 15.75 38.85
N ALA A 160 1.56 16.19 38.02
CA ALA A 160 0.45 17.02 38.49
C ALA A 160 -0.44 16.29 39.50
N ALA A 161 -0.68 14.99 39.31
CA ALA A 161 -1.43 14.17 40.27
C ALA A 161 -0.67 14.01 41.60
N GLU A 162 0.65 13.83 41.56
CA GLU A 162 1.48 13.78 42.77
C GLU A 162 1.52 15.13 43.48
N GLU A 163 1.71 16.24 42.76
CA GLU A 163 1.66 17.59 43.32
C GLU A 163 0.30 17.87 43.97
N ALA A 164 -0.80 17.49 43.31
CA ALA A 164 -2.14 17.61 43.90
C ALA A 164 -2.30 16.73 45.15
N PHE A 165 -1.78 15.49 45.13
CA PHE A 165 -1.82 14.60 46.27
C PHE A 165 -1.01 15.13 47.47
N VAL A 166 0.17 15.70 47.22
CA VAL A 166 1.00 16.33 48.26
C VAL A 166 0.33 17.58 48.80
N ASN A 167 -0.22 18.45 47.94
CA ASN A 167 -0.95 19.64 48.39
C ASN A 167 -2.16 19.27 49.26
N ASP A 168 -2.97 18.29 48.85
CA ASP A 168 -4.09 17.77 49.64
C ASP A 168 -3.61 17.19 50.99
N ALA A 169 -2.39 16.65 51.05
CA ALA A 169 -1.78 16.17 52.29
C ALA A 169 -1.20 17.29 53.18
N GLU A 170 -0.76 18.40 52.60
CA GLU A 170 -0.20 19.57 53.31
C GLU A 170 -1.27 20.55 53.80
N ASP A 171 -2.46 20.59 53.18
CA ASP A 171 -3.63 21.39 53.58
C ASP A 171 -4.31 20.87 54.88
N VAL A 172 -3.50 20.62 55.91
CA VAL A 172 -3.94 20.23 57.25
C VAL A 172 -4.31 21.47 58.05
N PHE A 173 -5.54 21.94 57.86
CA PHE A 173 -6.11 22.96 58.73
C PHE A 173 -6.75 22.33 59.97
N PRO A 174 -6.57 22.90 61.18
CA PRO A 174 -7.25 22.41 62.37
C PRO A 174 -8.78 22.46 62.19
N GLY A 175 -9.43 21.29 62.14
CA GLY A 175 -10.87 21.14 61.93
C GLY A 175 -11.26 20.18 60.79
N THR A 176 -10.36 19.90 59.84
CA THR A 176 -10.63 19.02 58.67
C THR A 176 -10.28 17.54 58.90
N GLU A 177 -9.93 17.14 60.13
CA GLU A 177 -9.44 15.78 60.41
C GLU A 177 -10.45 14.69 60.08
N TRP A 178 -11.72 14.88 60.45
CA TRP A 178 -12.78 13.90 60.16
C TRP A 178 -13.17 13.88 58.68
N GLU A 179 -12.99 14.99 57.97
CA GLU A 179 -13.18 15.03 56.51
C GLU A 179 -12.13 14.19 55.79
N ARG A 180 -10.85 14.28 56.21
CA ARG A 180 -9.76 13.42 55.70
C ARG A 180 -9.98 11.95 56.02
N VAL A 181 -10.34 11.61 57.27
CA VAL A 181 -10.64 10.23 57.66
C VAL A 181 -11.79 9.66 56.82
N ALA A 182 -12.84 10.45 56.58
CA ALA A 182 -13.95 10.05 55.75
C ALA A 182 -13.56 9.89 54.26
N GLN A 183 -12.65 10.72 53.73
CA GLN A 183 -12.18 10.61 52.35
C GLN A 183 -11.39 9.31 52.09
N LEU A 184 -10.66 8.83 53.09
CA LEU A 184 -9.94 7.56 53.05
C LEU A 184 -10.84 6.34 53.31
N CYS A 185 -12.04 6.56 53.86
CA CYS A 185 -12.99 5.49 54.12
C CYS A 185 -13.89 5.24 52.91
N ASP A 186 -13.94 3.99 52.44
CA ASP A 186 -14.89 3.59 51.40
C ASP A 186 -16.31 3.38 51.99
N PHE A 187 -17.19 4.33 51.72
CA PHE A 187 -18.60 4.30 52.11
C PHE A 187 -19.51 3.62 51.08
N ASN A 188 -18.97 3.06 50.01
CA ASN A 188 -19.79 2.35 49.04
C ASN A 188 -20.42 1.11 49.69
N PRO A 189 -21.77 1.03 49.78
CA PRO A 189 -22.43 -0.12 50.41
C PRO A 189 -22.13 -1.44 49.68
N LYS A 190 -21.70 -1.40 48.41
CA LYS A 190 -21.37 -2.57 47.59
C LYS A 190 -19.92 -3.05 47.72
N SER A 191 -19.01 -2.23 48.23
CA SER A 191 -17.60 -2.62 48.40
C SER A 191 -17.34 -3.41 49.68
N SER A 192 -18.34 -3.47 50.58
CA SER A 192 -18.29 -4.14 51.86
C SER A 192 -18.29 -5.67 51.72
N LYS A 193 -17.15 -6.26 51.35
CA LYS A 193 -16.96 -7.73 51.28
C LYS A 193 -16.78 -8.41 52.65
N GLN A 194 -16.92 -7.66 53.74
CA GLN A 194 -16.60 -8.13 55.09
C GLN A 194 -17.83 -8.72 55.80
N ALA A 195 -17.67 -9.85 56.48
CA ALA A 195 -18.74 -10.54 57.22
C ALA A 195 -19.16 -9.81 58.53
N LYS A 196 -18.41 -8.78 58.94
CA LYS A 196 -18.71 -7.99 60.15
C LYS A 196 -19.55 -6.78 59.77
N ASP A 197 -20.63 -6.56 60.51
CA ASP A 197 -21.44 -5.35 60.35
C ASP A 197 -20.68 -4.11 60.85
N VAL A 198 -20.27 -3.27 59.91
CA VAL A 198 -19.59 -1.99 60.16
C VAL A 198 -20.53 -0.79 60.01
N SER A 199 -21.85 -1.01 59.91
CA SER A 199 -22.86 0.04 59.72
C SER A 199 -22.81 1.11 60.81
N ARG A 200 -22.68 0.70 62.09
CA ARG A 200 -22.54 1.64 63.21
C ARG A 200 -21.25 2.47 63.17
N MET A 201 -20.15 1.89 62.71
CA MET A 201 -18.89 2.62 62.55
C MET A 201 -18.99 3.63 61.41
N ARG A 202 -19.57 3.22 60.27
CA ARG A 202 -19.82 4.09 59.12
C ARG A 202 -20.71 5.28 59.49
N SER A 203 -21.78 5.05 60.26
CA SER A 203 -22.68 6.14 60.68
C SER A 203 -21.99 7.15 61.59
N VAL A 204 -21.15 6.69 62.53
CA VAL A 204 -20.35 7.57 63.40
C VAL A 204 -19.36 8.41 62.57
N LEU A 205 -18.63 7.80 61.63
CA LEU A 205 -17.68 8.51 60.77
C LEU A 205 -18.36 9.56 59.88
N ILE A 206 -19.54 9.25 59.33
CA ILE A 206 -20.32 10.20 58.54
C ILE A 206 -20.82 11.36 59.40
N SER A 207 -21.30 11.08 60.63
CA SER A 207 -21.74 12.12 61.56
C SER A 207 -20.60 13.07 61.91
N LEU A 208 -19.40 12.55 62.14
CA LEU A 208 -18.23 13.35 62.49
C LEU A 208 -17.73 14.20 61.30
N LYS A 209 -17.98 13.76 60.05
CA LYS A 209 -17.75 14.58 58.85
C LYS A 209 -18.75 15.73 58.76
N GLN A 210 -20.03 15.49 59.01
CA GLN A 210 -21.11 16.48 58.85
C GLN A 210 -21.18 17.50 59.98
N ALA A 211 -20.88 17.07 61.21
CA ALA A 211 -20.89 17.89 62.40
C ALA A 211 -19.55 17.73 63.13
N PRO A 212 -18.54 18.57 62.80
CA PRO A 212 -17.26 18.55 63.48
C PRO A 212 -17.46 18.80 64.98
N LEU A 213 -16.72 18.08 65.80
CA LEU A 213 -16.73 18.32 67.24
C LEU A 213 -16.21 19.73 67.51
N VAL A 214 -17.07 20.60 68.06
CA VAL A 214 -16.69 21.93 68.53
C VAL A 214 -15.65 21.73 69.63
N ARG A 215 -14.42 22.20 69.41
CA ARG A 215 -13.35 22.24 70.41
C ARG A 215 -13.36 23.57 71.13
#